data_AF-A0A698G1Z2-F1
#
_entry.id   AF-A0A698G1Z2-F1
#
_cell.length_a   1.000
_cell.length_b   1.000
_cell.length_c   1.000
_cell.angle_alpha   90.00
_cell.angle_beta   90.00
_cell.angle_gamma   90.00
#
_symmetry.space_group_name_H-M   'P 1'
#
loop_
_entity.id
_entity.type
_entity.pdbx_description
1 polymer ?
#
loop_
_entity_poly.entity_id
_entity_poly.type
_entity_poly.pdbx_seq_one_letter_code
_entity_poly.pdbx_strand_id
1 'polypeptide(L)'
;MKKLLLLFSLFCSFALANENLKDLFKDYNESGVFVAYDGKDYYSNDFKKANKRILPASTFKIFNALIALNEGVVKDTNEIFYHYKGEKVFLPSWKNDANLALAMHRSQVPAYKELARKIGLEKMQKNLNKLNYGNQKISTIDEFWLDDSLQISPKEQSTLLLKLANLALDYPKNIQKEVINIIKLKENNQYELFAKTGWGKEKYGQIVGFIKDKKTHQIYAFALCMDISDFNKLYLREELAKKYLSNLINLTHKK
;
A
#
# COMPACT_ATOMS: atom_id res chain seq x y z
N MET A 1 -28.63 56.14 -3.37
CA MET A 1 -28.47 55.10 -2.33
C MET A 1 -28.03 53.80 -3.00
N LYS A 2 -26.75 53.40 -2.83
CA LYS A 2 -26.18 52.17 -3.42
C LYS A 2 -26.67 50.96 -2.61
N LYS A 3 -27.40 50.01 -3.23
CA LYS A 3 -27.69 48.70 -2.63
C LYS A 3 -26.47 47.79 -2.84
N LEU A 4 -25.82 47.44 -1.75
CA LEU A 4 -24.73 46.46 -1.70
C LEU A 4 -25.37 45.06 -1.65
N LEU A 5 -25.24 44.27 -2.72
CA LEU A 5 -25.58 42.84 -2.67
C LEU A 5 -24.39 42.09 -2.05
N LEU A 6 -24.58 41.55 -0.84
CA LEU A 6 -23.70 40.51 -0.30
C LEU A 6 -24.02 39.19 -1.03
N LEU A 7 -23.10 38.68 -1.85
CA LEU A 7 -23.09 37.29 -2.28
C LEU A 7 -22.58 36.43 -1.12
N PHE A 8 -23.44 35.59 -0.56
CA PHE A 8 -23.05 34.55 0.39
C PHE A 8 -22.57 33.33 -0.42
N SER A 9 -21.26 33.14 -0.56
CA SER A 9 -20.71 31.93 -1.18
C SER A 9 -20.88 30.75 -0.23
N LEU A 10 -21.83 29.88 -0.53
CA LEU A 10 -22.06 28.63 0.19
C LEU A 10 -20.89 27.67 -0.12
N PHE A 11 -19.90 27.59 0.77
CA PHE A 11 -18.91 26.52 0.74
C PHE A 11 -19.58 25.23 1.24
N CYS A 12 -20.19 24.48 0.32
CA CYS A 12 -20.54 23.08 0.58
C CYS A 12 -19.24 22.30 0.80
N SER A 13 -18.88 22.09 2.05
CA SER A 13 -17.89 21.08 2.41
C SER A 13 -18.50 19.73 2.08
N PHE A 14 -18.04 19.08 1.00
CA PHE A 14 -18.36 17.68 0.75
C PHE A 14 -17.76 16.88 1.91
N ALA A 15 -18.59 16.53 2.90
CA ALA A 15 -18.20 15.57 3.92
C ALA A 15 -17.95 14.24 3.20
N LEU A 16 -16.73 13.72 3.30
CA LEU A 16 -16.40 12.35 2.88
C LEU A 16 -17.37 11.41 3.60
N ALA A 17 -18.17 10.63 2.88
CA ALA A 17 -19.04 9.67 3.53
C ALA A 17 -18.18 8.48 3.99
N ASN A 18 -18.41 8.06 5.22
CA ASN A 18 -17.80 6.87 5.80
C ASN A 18 -18.85 5.77 5.83
N GLU A 19 -18.65 4.70 5.07
CA GLU A 19 -19.56 3.55 5.06
C GLU A 19 -18.99 2.43 5.95
N ASN A 20 -19.79 1.99 6.92
CA ASN A 20 -19.41 0.91 7.84
C ASN A 20 -19.65 -0.45 7.19
N LEU A 21 -18.59 -1.25 7.06
CA LEU A 21 -18.65 -2.62 6.56
C LEU A 21 -18.85 -3.61 7.71
N LYS A 22 -19.41 -4.79 7.41
CA LYS A 22 -19.46 -5.90 8.36
C LYS A 22 -18.02 -6.29 8.76
N ASP A 23 -17.84 -6.62 10.03
CA ASP A 23 -16.61 -7.22 10.54
C ASP A 23 -16.53 -8.71 10.17
N LEU A 24 -15.77 -9.04 9.12
CA LEU A 24 -15.57 -10.40 8.63
C LEU A 24 -14.46 -11.14 9.38
N PHE A 25 -13.63 -10.45 10.16
CA PHE A 25 -12.55 -11.08 10.92
C PHE A 25 -13.10 -11.99 12.02
N LYS A 26 -14.26 -11.65 12.58
CA LYS A 26 -14.98 -12.43 13.58
C LYS A 26 -15.35 -13.83 13.09
N ASP A 27 -15.66 -13.98 11.81
CA ASP A 27 -16.00 -15.29 11.20
C ASP A 27 -14.79 -16.27 11.22
N TYR A 28 -13.59 -15.76 11.53
CA TYR A 28 -12.33 -16.51 11.59
C TYR A 28 -11.68 -16.51 13.00
N ASN A 29 -12.36 -15.95 14.01
CA ASN A 29 -11.79 -15.70 15.35
C ASN A 29 -10.50 -14.84 15.31
N GLU A 30 -10.41 -13.91 14.37
CA GLU A 30 -9.26 -13.00 14.22
C GLU A 30 -9.65 -11.54 14.52
N SER A 31 -8.65 -10.70 14.76
CA SER A 31 -8.81 -9.23 14.88
C SER A 31 -8.10 -8.54 13.73
N GLY A 32 -8.79 -7.59 13.10
CA GLY A 32 -8.19 -6.78 12.05
C GLY A 32 -9.03 -5.58 11.67
N VAL A 33 -8.52 -4.86 10.68
CA VAL A 33 -9.18 -3.77 10.01
C VAL A 33 -8.99 -3.88 8.51
N PHE A 34 -10.06 -3.68 7.79
CA PHE A 34 -10.09 -3.44 6.35
C PHE A 34 -10.56 -2.01 6.13
N VAL A 35 -9.92 -1.30 5.21
CA VAL A 35 -10.40 -0.03 4.68
C VAL A 35 -10.22 0.00 3.17
N ALA A 36 -11.20 0.52 2.46
CA ALA A 36 -11.12 0.86 1.05
C ALA A 36 -11.43 2.34 0.82
N TYR A 37 -10.93 2.90 -0.28
CA TYR A 37 -11.11 4.26 -0.71
C TYR A 37 -11.27 4.32 -2.23
N ASP A 38 -12.33 4.98 -2.71
CA ASP A 38 -12.65 5.12 -4.14
C ASP A 38 -12.29 6.50 -4.72
N GLY A 39 -11.81 7.42 -3.87
CA GLY A 39 -11.51 8.81 -4.23
C GLY A 39 -12.51 9.81 -3.69
N LYS A 40 -13.65 9.33 -3.20
CA LYS A 40 -14.71 10.13 -2.59
C LYS A 40 -15.05 9.63 -1.18
N ASP A 41 -15.26 8.33 -1.02
CA ASP A 41 -15.79 7.73 0.20
C ASP A 41 -14.84 6.65 0.73
N TYR A 42 -14.76 6.55 2.06
CA TYR A 42 -14.02 5.47 2.72
C TYR A 42 -15.00 4.41 3.23
N TYR A 43 -14.60 3.14 3.11
CA TYR A 43 -15.39 1.98 3.52
C TYR A 43 -14.56 1.16 4.51
N SER A 44 -15.02 0.96 5.74
CA SER A 44 -14.24 0.23 6.74
C SER A 44 -15.10 -0.52 7.74
N ASN A 45 -14.60 -1.64 8.26
CA ASN A 45 -15.21 -2.31 9.42
C ASN A 45 -14.90 -1.61 10.75
N ASP A 46 -13.81 -0.84 10.82
CA ASP A 46 -13.39 -0.14 12.03
C ASP A 46 -12.54 1.10 11.68
N PHE A 47 -13.18 2.27 11.61
CA PHE A 47 -12.49 3.53 11.32
C PHE A 47 -11.48 3.92 12.39
N LYS A 48 -11.67 3.55 13.65
CA LYS A 48 -10.71 3.87 14.72
C LYS A 48 -9.41 3.13 14.48
N LYS A 49 -9.46 1.83 14.19
CA LYS A 49 -8.28 1.04 13.79
C LYS A 49 -7.71 1.50 12.45
N ALA A 50 -8.55 1.88 11.48
CA ALA A 50 -8.09 2.32 10.16
C ALA A 50 -7.25 3.60 10.20
N ASN A 51 -7.44 4.44 11.22
CA ASN A 51 -6.66 5.67 11.45
C ASN A 51 -5.41 5.44 12.34
N LYS A 52 -5.24 4.26 12.95
CA LYS A 52 -4.09 3.98 13.80
C LYS A 52 -2.88 3.64 12.94
N ARG A 53 -1.80 4.40 13.08
CA ARG A 53 -0.53 4.13 12.41
C ARG A 53 0.14 2.88 12.97
N ILE A 54 0.71 2.08 12.08
CA ILE A 54 1.42 0.83 12.37
C ILE A 54 2.67 0.73 11.49
N LEU A 55 3.60 -0.14 11.85
CA LEU A 55 4.72 -0.56 11.02
C LEU A 55 4.26 -1.02 9.62
N PRO A 56 4.75 -0.44 8.51
CA PRO A 56 4.39 -0.89 7.15
C PRO A 56 5.00 -2.26 6.76
N ALA A 57 6.14 -2.63 7.34
CA ALA A 57 6.87 -3.83 6.97
C ALA A 57 7.10 -3.89 5.44
N SER A 58 6.89 -5.05 4.81
CA SER A 58 7.13 -5.22 3.37
C SER A 58 6.12 -4.53 2.45
N THR A 59 5.06 -3.86 2.96
CA THR A 59 4.20 -3.03 2.10
C THR A 59 4.94 -1.77 1.61
N PHE A 60 5.94 -1.30 2.37
CA PHE A 60 6.79 -0.16 1.99
C PHE A 60 7.57 -0.39 0.69
N LYS A 61 7.78 -1.65 0.27
CA LYS A 61 8.48 -2.00 -0.98
C LYS A 61 7.90 -1.30 -2.21
N ILE A 62 6.58 -1.05 -2.24
CA ILE A 62 5.91 -0.30 -3.31
C ILE A 62 6.56 1.07 -3.49
N PHE A 63 6.70 1.82 -2.40
CA PHE A 63 7.23 3.18 -2.43
C PHE A 63 8.75 3.19 -2.47
N ASN A 64 9.43 2.20 -1.89
CA ASN A 64 10.88 2.07 -2.05
C ASN A 64 11.27 1.84 -3.53
N ALA A 65 10.54 0.99 -4.27
CA ALA A 65 10.74 0.81 -5.71
C ALA A 65 10.46 2.10 -6.51
N LEU A 66 9.36 2.81 -6.19
CA LEU A 66 9.04 4.11 -6.80
C LEU A 66 10.17 5.13 -6.63
N ILE A 67 10.73 5.22 -5.41
CA ILE A 67 11.82 6.13 -5.08
C ILE A 67 13.10 5.72 -5.80
N ALA A 68 13.45 4.44 -5.80
CA ALA A 68 14.66 3.95 -6.45
C ALA A 68 14.69 4.26 -7.95
N LEU A 69 13.58 4.01 -8.64
CA LEU A 69 13.43 4.34 -10.06
C LEU A 69 13.52 5.86 -10.29
N ASN A 70 12.85 6.66 -9.45
CA ASN A 70 12.86 8.12 -9.59
C ASN A 70 14.23 8.75 -9.35
N GLU A 71 14.99 8.21 -8.39
CA GLU A 71 16.33 8.66 -8.06
C GLU A 71 17.41 8.07 -9.00
N GLY A 72 17.02 7.25 -9.97
CA GLY A 72 17.94 6.62 -10.93
C GLY A 72 18.87 5.59 -10.30
N VAL A 73 18.50 5.00 -9.16
CA VAL A 73 19.28 3.95 -8.48
C VAL A 73 19.26 2.65 -9.29
N VAL A 74 18.16 2.41 -10.00
CA VAL A 74 18.03 1.39 -11.04
C VAL A 74 17.36 2.03 -12.25
N LYS A 75 17.73 1.57 -13.44
CA LYS A 75 17.25 2.05 -14.73
C LYS A 75 15.78 1.70 -14.94
N ASP A 76 15.40 0.46 -14.61
CA ASP A 76 14.07 -0.08 -14.83
C ASP A 76 13.82 -1.26 -13.87
N THR A 77 12.64 -1.85 -13.97
CA THR A 77 12.24 -2.99 -13.12
C THR A 77 12.92 -4.33 -13.44
N ASN A 78 13.66 -4.42 -14.55
CA ASN A 78 14.29 -5.64 -15.05
C ASN A 78 15.81 -5.68 -14.80
N GLU A 79 16.46 -4.54 -14.56
CA GLU A 79 17.86 -4.47 -14.17
C GLU A 79 18.13 -5.30 -12.92
N ILE A 80 19.07 -6.26 -13.02
CA ILE A 80 19.59 -6.98 -11.87
C ILE A 80 20.44 -6.01 -11.06
N PHE A 81 19.98 -5.67 -9.86
CA PHE A 81 20.66 -4.72 -8.98
C PHE A 81 21.18 -5.35 -7.69
N TYR A 82 20.64 -6.52 -7.33
CA TYR A 82 21.01 -7.29 -6.14
C TYR A 82 21.63 -8.62 -6.57
N HIS A 83 22.82 -8.87 -6.03
CA HIS A 83 23.57 -10.11 -6.24
C HIS A 83 23.70 -10.86 -4.92
N TYR A 84 23.21 -12.10 -4.89
CA TYR A 84 23.27 -12.93 -3.69
C TYR A 84 24.70 -13.42 -3.47
N LYS A 85 25.23 -13.25 -2.26
CA LYS A 85 26.65 -13.52 -1.92
C LYS A 85 26.81 -14.66 -0.92
N GLY A 86 25.77 -15.48 -0.74
CA GLY A 86 25.79 -16.58 0.23
C GLY A 86 25.42 -16.19 1.65
N GLU A 87 24.89 -14.98 1.87
CA GLU A 87 24.45 -14.54 3.19
C GLU A 87 23.28 -15.38 3.74
N LYS A 88 23.12 -15.40 5.06
CA LYS A 88 21.97 -16.05 5.70
C LYS A 88 20.69 -15.29 5.37
N VAL A 89 19.66 -16.01 4.91
CA VAL A 89 18.36 -15.45 4.54
C VAL A 89 17.21 -16.17 5.23
N PHE A 90 16.13 -15.44 5.51
CA PHE A 90 14.93 -15.96 6.16
C PHE A 90 14.16 -16.94 5.26
N LEU A 91 14.04 -16.64 3.96
CA LEU A 91 13.37 -17.50 2.99
C LEU A 91 14.37 -18.09 1.99
N PRO A 92 14.31 -19.40 1.68
CA PRO A 92 15.13 -20.00 0.62
C PRO A 92 14.99 -19.30 -0.74
N SER A 93 13.82 -18.74 -1.05
CA SER A 93 13.57 -17.99 -2.29
C SER A 93 14.45 -16.74 -2.44
N TRP A 94 15.04 -16.24 -1.35
CA TRP A 94 15.93 -15.07 -1.36
C TRP A 94 17.38 -15.40 -1.73
N LYS A 95 17.74 -16.68 -1.90
CA LYS A 95 19.10 -17.13 -2.28
C LYS A 95 19.38 -16.98 -3.78
N ASN A 96 19.01 -15.85 -4.36
CA ASN A 96 19.11 -15.58 -5.79
C ASN A 96 19.31 -14.10 -6.05
N ASP A 97 20.01 -13.81 -7.14
CA ASP A 97 20.05 -12.48 -7.75
C ASP A 97 18.64 -12.01 -8.11
N ALA A 98 18.44 -10.70 -8.09
CA ALA A 98 17.13 -10.12 -8.34
C ALA A 98 17.17 -8.73 -8.96
N ASN A 99 16.19 -8.51 -9.83
CA ASN A 99 15.70 -7.19 -10.21
C ASN A 99 14.53 -6.77 -9.31
N LEU A 100 13.99 -5.56 -9.51
CA LEU A 100 12.89 -5.06 -8.68
C LEU A 100 11.65 -5.95 -8.75
N ALA A 101 11.30 -6.47 -9.94
CA ALA A 101 10.13 -7.33 -10.13
C ALA A 101 10.23 -8.62 -9.31
N LEU A 102 11.35 -9.34 -9.42
CA LEU A 102 11.59 -10.58 -8.67
C LEU A 102 11.67 -10.32 -7.16
N ALA A 103 12.38 -9.26 -6.75
CA ALA A 103 12.52 -8.90 -5.35
C ALA A 103 11.16 -8.50 -4.73
N MET A 104 10.30 -7.81 -5.48
CA MET A 104 8.93 -7.45 -5.08
C MET A 104 8.09 -8.71 -4.85
N HIS A 105 8.06 -9.60 -5.84
CA HIS A 105 7.28 -10.84 -5.80
C HIS A 105 7.70 -11.75 -4.64
N ARG A 106 9.00 -11.97 -4.45
CA ARG A 106 9.56 -12.80 -3.37
C ARG A 106 9.58 -12.09 -2.01
N SER A 107 9.22 -10.82 -1.98
CA SER A 107 9.34 -9.94 -0.81
C SER A 107 10.77 -9.95 -0.21
N GLN A 108 11.78 -9.98 -1.08
CA GLN A 108 13.20 -10.17 -0.74
C GLN A 108 13.76 -8.98 0.04
N VAL A 109 13.83 -9.11 1.37
CA VAL A 109 14.27 -8.02 2.25
C VAL A 109 15.71 -7.58 1.96
N PRO A 110 16.71 -8.46 1.80
CA PRO A 110 18.09 -8.05 1.54
C PRO A 110 18.24 -7.12 0.31
N ALA A 111 17.53 -7.42 -0.78
CA ALA A 111 17.53 -6.59 -1.98
C ALA A 111 17.00 -5.18 -1.69
N TYR A 112 15.87 -5.04 -0.97
CA TYR A 112 15.33 -3.72 -0.62
C TYR A 112 16.17 -2.96 0.42
N LYS A 113 16.95 -3.67 1.25
CA LYS A 113 17.97 -3.06 2.12
C LYS A 113 19.10 -2.46 1.30
N GLU A 114 19.61 -3.19 0.32
CA GLU A 114 20.63 -2.67 -0.60
C GLU A 114 20.11 -1.47 -1.40
N LEU A 115 18.87 -1.55 -1.89
CA LEU A 115 18.20 -0.47 -2.60
C LEU A 115 18.13 0.81 -1.74
N ALA A 116 17.69 0.68 -0.48
CA ALA A 116 17.59 1.81 0.44
C ALA A 116 18.96 2.43 0.75
N ARG A 117 20.01 1.62 0.92
CA ARG A 117 21.39 2.11 1.08
C ARG A 117 21.88 2.87 -0.14
N LYS A 118 21.59 2.40 -1.35
CA LYS A 118 21.94 3.09 -2.61
C LYS A 118 21.16 4.40 -2.81
N ILE A 119 19.89 4.46 -2.37
CA ILE A 119 19.12 5.72 -2.32
C ILE A 119 19.77 6.70 -1.34
N GLY A 120 20.15 6.23 -0.16
CA GLY A 120 20.74 7.05 0.90
C GLY A 120 19.71 7.84 1.71
N LEU A 121 20.13 8.30 2.90
CA LEU A 121 19.25 8.90 3.91
C LEU A 121 18.56 10.18 3.43
N GLU A 122 19.31 11.11 2.85
CA GLU A 122 18.79 12.42 2.43
C GLU A 122 17.69 12.29 1.38
N LYS A 123 17.96 11.53 0.30
CA LYS A 123 17.00 11.28 -0.77
C LYS A 123 15.79 10.50 -0.26
N MET A 124 15.99 9.50 0.60
CA MET A 124 14.88 8.75 1.19
C MET A 124 13.97 9.67 2.02
N GLN A 125 14.55 10.49 2.90
CA GLN A 125 13.78 11.42 3.73
C GLN A 125 13.01 12.43 2.87
N LYS A 126 13.66 13.03 1.86
CA LYS A 126 13.01 13.95 0.91
C LYS A 126 11.80 13.29 0.24
N ASN A 127 11.91 12.03 -0.15
CA ASN A 127 10.83 11.30 -0.79
C ASN A 127 9.72 10.90 0.19
N LEU A 128 10.03 10.51 1.44
CA LEU A 128 9.00 10.28 2.46
C LEU A 128 8.20 11.55 2.75
N ASN A 129 8.87 12.71 2.82
CA ASN A 129 8.23 14.01 3.00
C ASN A 129 7.34 14.35 1.80
N LYS A 130 7.85 14.17 0.58
CA LYS A 130 7.13 14.39 -0.69
C LYS A 130 5.86 13.53 -0.80
N LEU A 131 5.94 12.27 -0.38
CA LEU A 131 4.80 11.37 -0.33
C LEU A 131 3.86 11.67 0.84
N ASN A 132 4.27 12.47 1.83
CA ASN A 132 3.63 12.56 3.14
C ASN A 132 3.38 11.16 3.74
N TYR A 133 4.40 10.30 3.71
CA TYR A 133 4.27 8.90 4.08
C TYR A 133 4.19 8.72 5.60
N GLY A 134 2.97 8.62 6.12
CA GLY A 134 2.72 8.34 7.54
C GLY A 134 3.43 9.32 8.47
N ASN A 135 4.22 8.81 9.42
CA ASN A 135 5.00 9.64 10.34
C ASN A 135 6.37 10.12 9.78
N GLN A 136 6.76 9.65 8.59
CA GLN A 136 7.97 10.05 7.86
C GLN A 136 9.29 9.87 8.64
N LYS A 137 9.31 9.01 9.65
CA LYS A 137 10.51 8.80 10.48
C LYS A 137 11.40 7.73 9.87
N ILE A 138 12.70 8.04 9.79
CA ILE A 138 13.75 7.08 9.45
C ILE A 138 14.64 6.89 10.69
N SER A 139 14.80 5.66 11.13
CA SER A 139 15.86 5.26 12.07
C SER A 139 17.15 4.98 11.28
N THR A 140 17.41 3.71 10.99
CA THR A 140 18.51 3.25 10.14
C THR A 140 18.00 3.08 8.71
N ILE A 141 18.79 3.54 7.74
CA ILE A 141 18.40 3.61 6.31
C ILE A 141 17.90 2.30 5.72
N ASP A 142 18.29 1.15 6.26
CA ASP A 142 17.88 -0.17 5.78
C ASP A 142 17.02 -0.96 6.77
N GLU A 143 16.57 -0.34 7.86
CA GLU A 143 15.70 -0.97 8.87
C GLU A 143 14.42 -0.19 9.17
N PHE A 144 14.32 1.08 8.79
CA PHE A 144 13.26 1.98 9.28
C PHE A 144 11.82 1.51 9.01
N TRP A 145 11.60 0.72 7.96
CA TRP A 145 10.28 0.15 7.65
C TRP A 145 10.03 -1.21 8.31
N LEU A 146 10.98 -1.74 9.09
CA LEU A 146 10.96 -3.05 9.76
C LEU A 146 11.00 -2.94 11.29
N ASP A 147 11.49 -1.82 11.83
CA ASP A 147 11.84 -1.70 13.25
C ASP A 147 10.82 -0.96 14.14
N ASP A 148 9.75 -0.43 13.55
CA ASP A 148 8.65 0.36 14.14
C ASP A 148 8.91 1.88 14.23
N SER A 149 10.00 2.37 13.64
CA SER A 149 10.25 3.81 13.50
C SER A 149 9.29 4.46 12.50
N LEU A 150 9.26 3.97 11.25
CA LEU A 150 8.29 4.40 10.26
C LEU A 150 6.94 3.75 10.54
N GLN A 151 5.90 4.57 10.60
CA GLN A 151 4.54 4.10 10.80
C GLN A 151 3.56 4.81 9.87
N ILE A 152 2.59 4.08 9.36
CA ILE A 152 1.52 4.56 8.48
C ILE A 152 0.22 3.82 8.81
N SER A 153 -0.91 4.51 8.72
CA SER A 153 -2.23 3.93 8.98
C SER A 153 -2.79 3.23 7.72
N PRO A 154 -3.68 2.24 7.88
CA PRO A 154 -4.39 1.64 6.75
C PRO A 154 -5.08 2.68 5.85
N LYS A 155 -5.68 3.72 6.45
CA LYS A 155 -6.32 4.81 5.71
C LYS A 155 -5.30 5.56 4.85
N GLU A 156 -4.17 5.98 5.42
CA GLU A 156 -3.08 6.65 4.68
C GLU A 156 -2.51 5.77 3.56
N GLN A 157 -2.35 4.45 3.79
CA GLN A 157 -1.93 3.51 2.74
C GLN A 157 -2.92 3.51 1.57
N SER A 158 -4.23 3.38 1.85
CA SER A 158 -5.25 3.39 0.79
C SER A 158 -5.27 4.71 0.00
N THR A 159 -5.08 5.86 0.65
CA THR A 159 -4.99 7.15 -0.03
C THR A 159 -3.80 7.22 -0.99
N LEU A 160 -2.61 6.82 -0.54
CA LEU A 160 -1.41 6.84 -1.38
C LEU A 160 -1.51 5.86 -2.55
N LEU A 161 -2.07 4.68 -2.31
CA LEU A 161 -2.27 3.67 -3.34
C LEU A 161 -3.29 4.12 -4.38
N LEU A 162 -4.33 4.85 -3.99
CA LEU A 162 -5.26 5.43 -4.96
C LEU A 162 -4.57 6.49 -5.83
N LYS A 163 -3.71 7.33 -5.25
CA LYS A 163 -2.91 8.28 -6.02
C LYS A 163 -1.97 7.57 -6.99
N LEU A 164 -1.29 6.51 -6.53
CA LEU A 164 -0.44 5.69 -7.39
C LEU A 164 -1.25 5.10 -8.56
N ALA A 165 -2.39 4.47 -8.27
CA ALA A 165 -3.24 3.83 -9.26
C ALA A 165 -3.74 4.80 -10.36
N ASN A 166 -3.98 6.06 -9.99
CA ASN A 166 -4.39 7.14 -10.89
C ASN A 166 -3.21 7.89 -11.53
N LEU A 167 -1.97 7.44 -11.32
CA LEU A 167 -0.75 8.12 -11.79
C LEU A 167 -0.65 9.58 -11.31
N ALA A 168 -1.17 9.83 -10.10
CA ALA A 168 -1.36 11.16 -9.52
C ALA A 168 -0.41 11.46 -8.35
N LEU A 169 0.55 10.56 -8.06
CA LEU A 169 1.69 10.95 -7.24
C LEU A 169 2.56 11.94 -8.04
N ASP A 170 3.29 12.80 -7.34
CA ASP A 170 4.23 13.76 -7.94
C ASP A 170 5.50 13.05 -8.47
N TYR A 171 5.34 12.06 -9.33
CA TYR A 171 6.42 11.26 -9.91
C TYR A 171 6.16 11.09 -11.42
N PRO A 172 7.17 10.85 -12.25
CA PRO A 172 6.96 10.55 -13.66
C PRO A 172 5.95 9.41 -13.86
N LYS A 173 4.98 9.61 -14.76
CA LYS A 173 3.87 8.66 -14.98
C LYS A 173 4.38 7.28 -15.42
N ASN A 174 5.47 7.21 -16.18
CA ASN A 174 6.10 5.96 -16.60
C ASN A 174 6.63 5.16 -15.41
N ILE A 175 7.28 5.81 -14.45
CA ILE A 175 7.79 5.16 -13.23
C ILE A 175 6.63 4.61 -12.39
N GLN A 176 5.56 5.40 -12.23
CA GLN A 176 4.37 4.93 -11.51
C GLN A 176 3.77 3.68 -12.20
N LYS A 177 3.71 3.65 -13.53
CA LYS A 177 3.25 2.47 -14.30
C LYS A 177 4.14 1.26 -14.08
N GLU A 178 5.46 1.42 -14.05
CA GLU A 178 6.40 0.32 -13.78
C GLU A 178 6.16 -0.30 -12.39
N VAL A 179 6.00 0.54 -11.36
CA VAL A 179 5.70 0.07 -10.00
C VAL A 179 4.35 -0.64 -9.95
N ILE A 180 3.32 -0.11 -10.61
CA ILE A 180 2.00 -0.75 -10.70
C ILE A 180 2.11 -2.15 -11.34
N ASN A 181 2.88 -2.28 -12.41
CA ASN A 181 3.03 -3.55 -13.12
C ASN A 181 3.64 -4.64 -12.23
N ILE A 182 4.67 -4.32 -11.45
CA ILE A 182 5.35 -5.31 -10.59
C ILE A 182 4.57 -5.69 -9.32
N ILE A 183 3.42 -5.04 -9.06
CA ILE A 183 2.51 -5.41 -7.98
C ILE A 183 1.19 -6.02 -8.49
N LYS A 184 1.04 -6.24 -9.81
CA LYS A 184 -0.14 -6.95 -10.36
C LYS A 184 -0.13 -8.40 -9.85
N LEU A 185 -1.17 -8.77 -9.10
CA LEU A 185 -1.28 -10.06 -8.44
C LEU A 185 -2.23 -11.01 -9.18
N LYS A 186 -3.37 -10.50 -9.63
CA LYS A 186 -4.41 -11.33 -10.28
C LYS A 186 -5.24 -10.50 -11.23
N GLU A 187 -5.79 -11.15 -12.24
CA GLU A 187 -6.81 -10.62 -13.12
C GLU A 187 -7.88 -11.70 -13.37
N ASN A 188 -9.14 -11.30 -13.42
CA ASN A 188 -10.25 -12.16 -13.84
C ASN A 188 -11.26 -11.34 -14.68
N ASN A 189 -12.44 -11.88 -14.94
CA ASN A 189 -13.47 -11.21 -15.75
C ASN A 189 -14.12 -10.01 -15.04
N GLN A 190 -13.99 -9.90 -13.71
CA GLN A 190 -14.61 -8.83 -12.90
C GLN A 190 -13.64 -7.70 -12.57
N TYR A 191 -12.39 -8.01 -12.24
CA TYR A 191 -11.42 -7.01 -11.79
C TYR A 191 -9.97 -7.41 -12.07
N GLU A 192 -9.10 -6.41 -12.05
CA GLU A 192 -7.66 -6.56 -11.85
C GLU A 192 -7.30 -6.23 -10.40
N LEU A 193 -6.42 -7.02 -9.79
CA LEU A 193 -5.93 -6.84 -8.41
C LEU A 193 -4.42 -6.59 -8.41
N PHE A 194 -4.04 -5.50 -7.78
CA PHE A 194 -2.67 -5.06 -7.59
C PHE A 194 -2.40 -4.97 -6.09
N ALA A 195 -1.45 -5.71 -5.54
CA ALA A 195 -1.27 -5.76 -4.09
C ALA A 195 0.15 -6.15 -3.64
N LYS A 196 0.48 -5.74 -2.42
CA LYS A 196 1.67 -6.20 -1.70
C LYS A 196 1.34 -6.62 -0.29
N THR A 197 1.89 -7.75 0.12
CA THR A 197 1.81 -8.26 1.49
C THR A 197 2.94 -7.72 2.37
N GLY A 198 2.67 -7.61 3.68
CA GLY A 198 3.67 -7.25 4.69
C GLY A 198 3.42 -7.99 5.99
N TRP A 199 4.47 -8.43 6.67
CA TRP A 199 4.38 -8.98 8.01
C TRP A 199 5.60 -8.52 8.78
N GLY A 200 5.39 -8.03 10.00
CA GLY A 200 6.44 -7.46 10.83
C GLY A 200 6.14 -7.65 12.30
N LYS A 201 7.21 -7.80 13.09
CA LYS A 201 7.17 -7.99 14.55
C LYS A 201 6.24 -9.12 15.01
N GLU A 202 6.07 -10.16 14.16
CA GLU A 202 5.17 -11.30 14.42
C GLU A 202 3.78 -10.85 14.88
N LYS A 203 3.28 -9.77 14.28
CA LYS A 203 2.02 -9.16 14.69
C LYS A 203 1.27 -8.53 13.53
N TYR A 204 1.90 -7.66 12.77
CA TYR A 204 1.17 -6.82 11.81
C TYR A 204 1.08 -7.50 10.44
N GLY A 205 0.12 -8.40 10.28
CA GLY A 205 -0.18 -9.08 9.03
C GLY A 205 -0.96 -8.17 8.07
N GLN A 206 -0.33 -7.74 6.98
CA GLN A 206 -0.89 -6.75 6.05
C GLN A 206 -1.01 -7.27 4.61
N ILE A 207 -2.03 -6.81 3.89
CA ILE A 207 -2.09 -6.76 2.44
C ILE A 207 -2.71 -5.43 2.02
N VAL A 208 -2.03 -4.71 1.14
CA VAL A 208 -2.47 -3.40 0.66
C VAL A 208 -2.37 -3.35 -0.85
N GLY A 209 -3.23 -2.57 -1.48
CA GLY A 209 -3.27 -2.52 -2.93
C GLY A 209 -4.40 -1.70 -3.49
N PHE A 210 -4.79 -2.01 -4.71
CA PHE A 210 -6.01 -1.52 -5.32
C PHE A 210 -6.59 -2.56 -6.29
N ILE A 211 -7.89 -2.46 -6.51
CA ILE A 211 -8.58 -3.16 -7.60
C ILE A 211 -9.00 -2.17 -8.67
N LYS A 212 -9.05 -2.64 -9.92
CA LYS A 212 -9.73 -1.97 -11.03
C LYS A 212 -10.92 -2.81 -11.42
N ASP A 213 -12.12 -2.31 -11.19
CA ASP A 213 -13.35 -2.95 -11.64
C ASP A 213 -13.45 -2.84 -13.17
N LYS A 214 -13.58 -3.98 -13.86
CA LYS A 214 -13.67 -4.01 -15.32
C LYS A 214 -15.02 -3.52 -15.85
N LYS A 215 -16.08 -3.58 -15.05
CA LYS A 215 -17.43 -3.15 -15.46
C LYS A 215 -17.58 -1.63 -15.42
N THR A 216 -17.11 -1.01 -14.33
CA THR A 216 -17.31 0.43 -14.08
C THR A 216 -16.06 1.25 -14.33
N HIS A 217 -14.90 0.62 -14.49
CA HIS A 217 -13.58 1.24 -14.48
C HIS A 217 -13.22 1.96 -13.16
N GLN A 218 -14.04 1.81 -12.12
CA GLN A 218 -13.77 2.38 -10.81
C GLN A 218 -12.56 1.69 -10.16
N ILE A 219 -11.74 2.50 -9.51
CA ILE A 219 -10.60 2.03 -8.72
C ILE A 219 -10.97 2.09 -7.25
N TYR A 220 -10.73 1.00 -6.53
CA TYR A 220 -10.80 0.96 -5.07
C TYR A 220 -9.43 0.61 -4.52
N ALA A 221 -8.77 1.57 -3.88
CA ALA A 221 -7.54 1.31 -3.14
C ALA A 221 -7.89 0.80 -1.74
N PHE A 222 -7.14 -0.16 -1.21
CA PHE A 222 -7.46 -0.79 0.05
C PHE A 222 -6.22 -1.07 0.90
N ALA A 223 -6.46 -1.21 2.20
CA ALA A 223 -5.52 -1.76 3.14
C ALA A 223 -6.24 -2.68 4.12
N LEU A 224 -5.70 -3.89 4.29
CA LEU A 224 -6.09 -4.82 5.31
C LEU A 224 -4.92 -5.05 6.26
N CYS A 225 -5.16 -4.90 7.55
CA CYS A 225 -4.21 -5.24 8.61
C CYS A 225 -4.86 -6.15 9.64
N MET A 226 -4.15 -7.18 10.06
CA MET A 226 -4.55 -8.16 11.07
C MET A 226 -3.48 -8.28 12.13
N ASP A 227 -3.90 -8.58 13.35
CA ASP A 227 -3.02 -9.03 14.43
C ASP A 227 -2.76 -10.54 14.26
N ILE A 228 -1.74 -10.90 13.47
CA ILE A 228 -1.34 -12.30 13.19
C ILE A 228 0.06 -12.54 13.72
N SER A 229 0.18 -13.45 14.69
CA SER A 229 1.46 -13.98 15.19
C SER A 229 1.83 -15.33 14.60
N ASP A 230 0.86 -16.12 14.16
CA ASP A 230 1.11 -17.43 13.53
C ASP A 230 1.38 -17.28 12.02
N PHE A 231 2.58 -17.64 11.59
CA PHE A 231 2.97 -17.65 10.18
C PHE A 231 2.01 -18.45 9.31
N ASN A 232 1.48 -19.56 9.81
CA ASN A 232 0.58 -20.44 9.07
C ASN A 232 -0.79 -19.80 8.80
N LYS A 233 -1.13 -18.69 9.45
CA LYS A 233 -2.37 -17.94 9.25
C LYS A 233 -2.23 -16.76 8.29
N LEU A 234 -1.02 -16.50 7.76
CA LEU A 234 -0.79 -15.34 6.89
C LEU A 234 -1.59 -15.38 5.58
N TYR A 235 -2.09 -16.55 5.16
CA TYR A 235 -2.96 -16.69 4.00
C TYR A 235 -4.32 -15.98 4.19
N LEU A 236 -4.80 -15.85 5.43
CA LEU A 236 -6.09 -15.23 5.75
C LEU A 236 -6.18 -13.78 5.29
N ARG A 237 -5.05 -13.05 5.23
CA ARG A 237 -5.01 -11.67 4.76
C ARG A 237 -5.58 -11.54 3.35
N GLU A 238 -5.15 -12.42 2.45
CA GLU A 238 -5.58 -12.40 1.06
C GLU A 238 -7.01 -12.92 0.90
N GLU A 239 -7.39 -13.97 1.65
CA GLU A 239 -8.76 -14.47 1.65
C GLU A 239 -9.77 -13.41 2.12
N LEU A 240 -9.50 -12.77 3.26
CA LEU A 240 -10.36 -11.74 3.82
C LEU A 240 -10.39 -10.49 2.93
N ALA A 241 -9.25 -10.07 2.37
CA ALA A 241 -9.22 -8.95 1.43
C ALA A 241 -10.11 -9.23 0.21
N LYS A 242 -10.05 -10.43 -0.37
CA LYS A 242 -10.93 -10.83 -1.48
C LYS A 242 -12.40 -10.78 -1.08
N LYS A 243 -12.77 -11.29 0.10
CA LYS A 243 -14.16 -11.25 0.59
C LYS A 243 -14.67 -9.82 0.75
N TYR A 244 -13.87 -8.95 1.37
CA TYR A 244 -14.22 -7.54 1.52
C TYR A 244 -14.40 -6.85 0.17
N LEU A 245 -13.47 -7.06 -0.78
CA LEU A 245 -13.51 -6.46 -2.11
C LEU A 245 -14.70 -6.97 -2.93
N SER A 246 -15.00 -8.27 -2.90
CA SER A 246 -16.19 -8.83 -3.56
C SER A 246 -17.49 -8.24 -3.00
N ASN A 247 -17.59 -8.09 -1.67
CA ASN A 247 -18.75 -7.45 -1.04
C ASN A 247 -18.88 -5.98 -1.47
N LEU A 248 -17.77 -5.24 -1.49
CA LEU A 248 -17.75 -3.83 -1.88
C LEU A 248 -18.16 -3.64 -3.35
N ILE A 249 -17.62 -4.43 -4.28
CA ILE A 249 -18.01 -4.38 -5.70
C ILE A 249 -19.51 -4.67 -5.83
N ASN A 250 -20.01 -5.71 -5.16
CA ASN A 250 -21.42 -6.07 -5.23
C ASN A 250 -22.36 -4.99 -4.63
N LEU A 251 -21.93 -4.30 -3.56
CA LEU A 251 -22.69 -3.20 -2.96
C LEU A 251 -22.76 -2.00 -3.92
N THR A 252 -21.66 -1.68 -4.59
CA THR A 252 -21.56 -0.51 -5.49
C THR A 252 -22.24 -0.75 -6.83
N HIS A 253 -22.31 -2.00 -7.31
CA HIS A 253 -23.08 -2.35 -8.53
C HIS A 253 -24.59 -2.31 -8.34
N LYS A 254 -25.09 -2.27 -7.10
CA LYS A 254 -26.53 -2.20 -6.78
C LYS A 254 -27.04 -0.78 -6.55
N LYS A 255 -26.14 0.19 -6.35
CA LYS A 255 -26.46 1.61 -6.25
C LYS A 255 -26.56 2.21 -7.65
#